data_AF-A0A0E3GPV4-F1
#
_entry.id   AF-A0A0E3GPV4-F1
#
_cell.length_a   1.000
_cell.length_b   1.000
_cell.length_c   1.000
_cell.angle_alpha   90.00
_cell.angle_beta   90.00
_cell.angle_gamma   90.00
#
_symmetry.space_group_name_H-M   'P 1'
#
loop_
_entity.id
_entity.type
_entity.pdbx_description
1 polymer ?
#
loop_
_entity_poly.entity_id
_entity_poly.type
_entity_poly.pdbx_seq_one_letter_code
_entity_poly.pdbx_strand_id
1 'polypeptide(L)'
;MNILKSIRDVKKINLLMLITVLYLGTILVFGIIYWKIANLSSGEFFVFQEDINTNIRINAFKRSMEIGTCSKDLKNAINNLIIAGEYKRQPVKILDGKELYNFDFNNSLGDAWANYYYLLVQEKGITHIKIKNVKEYDVVSKFKTYMVEISLYRLNDKNEDGNYQVYKGDSNRFKKIDTVKIWIENYPMIYDKFFNNENYFYPLNFYFINLMKNSISFLDDSPIVLKKIVNDKFKHSLWNFLYFSTVTITTLGYGDILPNSTLVRVLVMVETIFGVFIIGTFGSCLFWNSKK
;
A
#
# COMPACT_ATOMS: atom_id res chain seq x y z
N MET A 1 44.83 40.66 1.08
CA MET A 1 46.08 39.87 1.15
C MET A 1 46.14 38.87 2.32
N ASN A 2 45.44 39.11 3.45
CA ASN A 2 45.48 38.21 4.62
C ASN A 2 44.62 36.92 4.49
N ILE A 3 43.51 36.95 3.75
CA ILE A 3 42.65 35.77 3.54
C ILE A 3 43.38 34.69 2.71
N LEU A 4 44.08 35.12 1.65
CA LEU A 4 44.89 34.26 0.79
C LEU A 4 46.07 33.60 1.53
N LYS A 5 46.61 34.25 2.57
CA LYS A 5 47.71 33.72 3.37
C LYS A 5 47.24 32.63 4.34
N SER A 6 46.07 32.82 4.96
CA SER A 6 45.45 31.84 5.88
C SER A 6 45.06 30.53 5.23
N ILE A 7 44.72 30.54 3.93
CA ILE A 7 44.33 29.33 3.17
C ILE A 7 45.55 28.44 2.87
N ARG A 8 46.76 29.02 2.84
CA ARG A 8 47.99 28.33 2.39
C ARG A 8 48.56 27.34 3.40
N ASP A 9 48.22 27.48 4.69
CA ASP A 9 48.72 26.63 5.79
C ASP A 9 47.77 25.46 6.12
N VAL A 10 46.65 25.34 5.40
CA VAL A 10 45.71 24.23 5.58
C VAL A 10 46.27 22.98 4.91
N LYS A 11 46.55 21.94 5.71
CA LYS A 11 46.95 20.62 5.18
C LYS A 11 45.91 20.16 4.16
N LYS A 12 46.35 19.66 3.01
CA LYS A 12 45.50 19.12 1.92
C LYS A 12 44.34 18.24 2.42
N ILE A 13 44.62 17.38 3.42
CA ILE A 13 43.63 16.51 4.06
C ILE A 13 42.51 17.31 4.73
N ASN A 14 42.82 18.38 5.47
CA ASN A 14 41.82 19.21 6.14
C ASN A 14 40.93 19.95 5.13
N LEU A 15 41.50 20.37 4.00
CA LEU A 15 40.74 21.01 2.92
C LEU A 15 39.79 20.02 2.24
N LEU A 16 40.27 18.81 1.92
CA LEU A 16 39.41 17.76 1.37
C LEU A 16 38.27 17.39 2.33
N MET A 17 38.57 17.23 3.62
CA MET A 17 37.55 16.98 4.65
C MET A 17 36.52 18.10 4.73
N LEU A 18 36.95 19.37 4.65
CA LEU A 18 36.04 20.52 4.65
C LEU A 18 35.10 20.48 3.42
N ILE A 19 35.63 20.20 2.24
CA ILE A 19 34.84 20.11 1.00
C ILE A 19 33.86 18.93 1.07
N THR A 20 34.27 17.78 1.62
CA THR A 20 33.38 16.63 1.84
C THR A 20 32.26 16.96 2.82
N VAL A 21 32.57 17.65 3.93
CA VAL A 21 31.56 18.10 4.90
C VAL A 21 30.60 19.10 4.25
N LEU A 22 31.10 20.02 3.42
CA LEU A 22 30.27 20.96 2.67
C LEU A 22 29.34 20.23 1.69
N TYR A 23 29.84 19.21 1.00
CA TYR A 23 29.06 18.38 0.08
C TYR A 23 27.91 17.65 0.79
N LEU A 24 28.23 16.93 1.87
CA LEU A 24 27.23 16.24 2.70
C LEU A 24 26.24 17.22 3.35
N GLY A 25 26.73 18.38 3.80
CA GLY A 25 25.90 19.44 4.35
C GLY A 25 24.91 20.00 3.33
N THR A 26 25.35 20.15 2.07
CA THR A 26 24.46 20.59 0.96
C THR A 26 23.33 19.59 0.77
N ILE A 27 23.63 18.28 0.70
CA ILE A 27 22.60 17.22 0.57
C ILE A 27 21.59 17.29 1.71
N LEU A 28 22.06 17.40 2.96
CA LEU A 28 21.18 17.44 4.12
C LEU A 28 20.29 18.69 4.13
N VAL A 29 20.88 19.87 3.86
CA VAL A 29 20.15 21.14 3.89
C VAL A 29 19.09 21.18 2.78
N PHE A 30 19.46 20.88 1.53
CA PHE A 30 18.51 20.87 0.42
C PHE A 30 17.45 19.78 0.60
N GLY A 31 17.83 18.57 1.01
CA GLY A 31 16.86 17.51 1.32
C GLY A 31 15.83 17.89 2.39
N ILE A 32 16.25 18.58 3.46
CA ILE A 32 15.33 19.11 4.48
C ILE A 32 14.44 20.23 3.92
N ILE A 33 14.99 21.12 3.10
CA ILE A 33 14.23 22.20 2.44
C ILE A 33 13.14 21.61 1.54
N TYR A 34 13.49 20.67 0.65
CA TYR A 34 12.53 20.01 -0.22
C TYR A 34 11.46 19.25 0.56
N TRP A 35 11.86 18.52 1.61
CA TRP A 35 10.91 17.84 2.49
C TRP A 35 9.92 18.78 3.15
N LYS A 36 10.38 19.95 3.64
CA LYS A 36 9.49 20.97 4.20
C LYS A 36 8.53 21.51 3.15
N ILE A 37 9.04 21.89 1.98
CA ILE A 37 8.22 22.42 0.87
C ILE A 37 7.17 21.39 0.45
N ALA A 38 7.57 20.14 0.25
CA ALA A 38 6.66 19.08 -0.15
C ALA A 38 5.55 18.84 0.88
N ASN A 39 5.86 18.84 2.17
CA ASN A 39 4.83 18.65 3.19
C ASN A 39 3.93 19.88 3.39
N LEU A 40 4.46 21.09 3.22
CA LEU A 40 3.66 22.33 3.26
C LEU A 40 2.74 22.43 2.05
N SER A 41 3.22 22.07 0.86
CA SER A 41 2.44 22.06 -0.38
C SER A 41 1.65 20.77 -0.60
N SER A 42 1.65 19.83 0.37
CA SER A 42 1.05 18.50 0.21
C SER A 42 1.45 17.76 -1.08
N GLY A 43 2.70 17.94 -1.51
CA GLY A 43 3.28 17.31 -2.70
C GLY A 43 3.02 18.04 -4.01
N GLU A 44 2.12 19.03 -4.08
CA GLU A 44 1.72 19.70 -5.33
C GLU A 44 2.88 20.37 -6.09
N PHE A 45 3.94 20.73 -5.38
CA PHE A 45 5.13 21.37 -5.96
C PHE A 45 6.11 20.37 -6.58
N PHE A 46 5.82 19.07 -6.48
CA PHE A 46 6.60 17.98 -7.03
C PHE A 46 5.71 17.04 -7.85
N VAL A 47 6.28 16.42 -8.87
CA VAL A 47 5.67 15.28 -9.55
C VAL A 47 6.39 14.03 -9.07
N PHE A 48 5.64 13.05 -8.57
CA PHE A 48 6.18 11.77 -8.12
C PHE A 48 5.79 10.70 -9.14
N GLN A 49 6.71 9.77 -9.40
CA GLN A 49 6.35 8.53 -10.09
C GLN A 49 5.29 7.76 -9.28
N GLU A 50 4.36 7.11 -9.97
CA GLU A 50 3.15 6.50 -9.37
C GLU A 50 3.47 5.57 -8.19
N ASP A 51 4.55 4.80 -8.27
CA ASP A 51 4.96 3.83 -7.25
C ASP A 51 5.24 4.45 -5.87
N ILE A 52 5.77 5.68 -5.82
CA ILE A 52 6.07 6.35 -4.55
C ILE A 52 4.77 6.72 -3.83
N ASN A 53 3.81 7.28 -4.56
CA ASN A 53 2.51 7.68 -4.00
C ASN A 53 1.68 6.44 -3.60
N THR A 54 1.72 5.41 -4.43
CA THR A 54 1.06 4.12 -4.19
C THR A 54 1.55 3.46 -2.91
N ASN A 55 2.87 3.39 -2.69
CA ASN A 55 3.41 2.79 -1.46
C ASN A 55 3.00 3.55 -0.19
N ILE A 56 2.93 4.89 -0.25
CA ILE A 56 2.46 5.69 0.89
C ILE A 56 0.99 5.35 1.20
N ARG A 57 0.13 5.30 0.17
CA ARG A 57 -1.30 4.95 0.30
C ARG A 57 -1.50 3.54 0.86
N ILE A 58 -0.77 2.55 0.33
CA ILE A 58 -0.85 1.15 0.81
C ILE A 58 -0.43 1.07 2.28
N ASN A 59 0.64 1.76 2.68
CA ASN A 59 1.09 1.77 4.07
C ASN A 59 0.09 2.46 5.01
N ALA A 60 -0.54 3.56 4.57
CA ALA A 60 -1.60 4.20 5.33
C ALA A 60 -2.84 3.30 5.47
N PHE A 61 -3.17 2.54 4.41
CA PHE A 61 -4.26 1.57 4.41
C PHE A 61 -4.01 0.45 5.39
N LYS A 62 -2.82 -0.15 5.32
CA LYS A 62 -2.36 -1.17 6.26
C LYS A 62 -2.49 -0.72 7.72
N ARG A 63 -2.05 0.50 8.03
CA ARG A 63 -2.14 1.07 9.39
C ARG A 63 -3.57 1.29 9.84
N SER A 64 -4.42 1.81 8.96
CA SER A 64 -5.83 2.10 9.28
C SER A 64 -6.67 0.84 9.48
N MET A 65 -6.31 -0.25 8.80
CA MET A 65 -6.95 -1.56 8.92
C MET A 65 -6.28 -2.47 9.96
N GLU A 66 -5.30 -1.98 10.71
CA GLU A 66 -4.55 -2.75 11.73
C GLU A 66 -3.94 -4.06 11.21
N ILE A 67 -3.56 -4.09 9.92
CA ILE A 67 -2.97 -5.27 9.28
C ILE A 67 -1.51 -5.40 9.74
N GLY A 68 -1.19 -6.44 10.52
CA GLY A 68 0.15 -6.63 11.10
C GLY A 68 1.23 -6.97 10.07
N THR A 69 1.23 -8.19 9.56
CA THR A 69 2.04 -8.62 8.40
C THR A 69 1.30 -8.33 7.11
N CYS A 70 2.00 -7.99 6.04
CA CYS A 70 1.38 -7.77 4.73
C CYS A 70 2.34 -8.32 3.68
N SER A 71 1.96 -9.46 3.10
CA SER A 71 2.69 -10.15 2.03
C SER A 71 2.78 -9.27 0.79
N LYS A 72 3.71 -9.62 -0.12
CA LYS A 72 3.82 -8.94 -1.42
C LYS A 72 2.50 -9.03 -2.20
N ASP A 73 1.81 -10.16 -2.12
CA ASP A 73 0.57 -10.41 -2.82
C ASP A 73 -0.58 -9.56 -2.27
N LEU A 74 -0.69 -9.42 -0.95
CA LEU A 74 -1.69 -8.53 -0.34
C LEU A 74 -1.43 -7.06 -0.70
N LYS A 75 -0.17 -6.62 -0.73
CA LYS A 75 0.19 -5.26 -1.20
C LYS A 75 -0.25 -5.05 -2.65
N ASN A 76 0.00 -6.03 -3.52
CA ASN A 76 -0.41 -5.97 -4.92
C ASN A 76 -1.93 -5.93 -5.05
N ALA A 77 -2.68 -6.70 -4.25
CA ALA A 77 -4.13 -6.65 -4.24
C ALA A 77 -4.67 -5.27 -3.82
N ILE A 78 -4.11 -4.65 -2.78
CA ILE A 78 -4.46 -3.28 -2.39
C ILE A 78 -4.15 -2.29 -3.51
N ASN A 79 -3.00 -2.42 -4.17
CA ASN A 79 -2.65 -1.59 -5.32
C ASN A 79 -3.66 -1.74 -6.46
N ASN A 80 -4.06 -2.97 -6.76
CA ASN A 80 -5.05 -3.25 -7.80
C ASN A 80 -6.41 -2.60 -7.50
N LEU A 81 -6.84 -2.54 -6.23
CA LEU A 81 -8.04 -1.80 -5.84
C LEU A 81 -7.92 -0.29 -6.15
N ILE A 82 -6.74 0.30 -5.89
CA ILE A 82 -6.49 1.72 -6.17
C ILE A 82 -6.52 1.98 -7.67
N ILE A 83 -5.81 1.17 -8.46
CA ILE A 83 -5.71 1.31 -9.93
C ILE A 83 -7.06 1.10 -10.59
N ALA A 84 -7.82 0.09 -10.16
CA ALA A 84 -9.16 -0.21 -10.68
C ALA A 84 -10.21 0.86 -10.31
N GLY A 85 -9.88 1.84 -9.47
CA GLY A 85 -10.80 2.90 -9.09
C GLY A 85 -11.87 2.47 -8.08
N GLU A 86 -11.65 1.36 -7.38
CA GLU A 86 -12.62 0.75 -6.44
C GLU A 86 -13.01 1.68 -5.29
N TYR A 87 -12.13 2.62 -4.93
CA TYR A 87 -12.36 3.68 -3.95
C TYR A 87 -13.50 4.64 -4.31
N LYS A 88 -13.95 4.66 -5.58
CA LYS A 88 -15.06 5.49 -6.05
C LYS A 88 -16.42 4.87 -5.71
N ARG A 89 -16.47 3.56 -5.44
CA ARG A 89 -17.70 2.89 -5.02
C ARG A 89 -18.21 3.51 -3.72
N GLN A 90 -19.52 3.69 -3.62
CA GLN A 90 -20.15 4.33 -2.46
C GLN A 90 -20.82 3.25 -1.61
N PRO A 91 -20.12 2.70 -0.59
CA PRO A 91 -20.75 1.71 0.28
C PRO A 91 -21.85 2.36 1.11
N VAL A 92 -22.98 1.68 1.24
CA VAL A 92 -24.10 2.06 2.09
C VAL A 92 -24.01 1.27 3.40
N LYS A 93 -24.00 1.98 4.53
CA LYS A 93 -24.02 1.38 5.87
C LYS A 93 -25.46 1.09 6.30
N ILE A 94 -25.78 -0.17 6.53
CA ILE A 94 -27.10 -0.61 7.03
C ILE A 94 -26.94 -1.38 8.31
N LEU A 95 -27.77 -1.05 9.30
CA LEU A 95 -27.87 -1.76 10.56
C LEU A 95 -28.99 -2.79 10.47
N ASP A 96 -28.66 -4.08 10.65
CA ASP A 96 -29.67 -5.14 10.80
C ASP A 96 -29.61 -5.70 12.23
N GLY A 97 -30.59 -5.30 13.04
CA GLY A 97 -30.75 -5.66 14.44
C GLY A 97 -29.64 -5.14 15.36
N LYS A 98 -28.42 -5.68 15.22
CA LYS A 98 -27.24 -5.34 16.04
C LYS A 98 -25.96 -5.17 15.22
N GLU A 99 -25.93 -5.62 13.98
CA GLU A 99 -24.71 -5.63 13.15
C GLU A 99 -24.81 -4.59 12.04
N LEU A 100 -23.70 -3.89 11.81
CA LEU A 100 -23.56 -2.89 10.76
C LEU A 100 -22.86 -3.51 9.56
N TYR A 101 -23.48 -3.42 8.39
CA TYR A 101 -22.96 -3.97 7.14
C TYR A 101 -22.74 -2.87 6.12
N ASN A 102 -21.69 -3.02 5.31
CA ASN A 102 -21.35 -2.14 4.20
C ASN A 102 -21.81 -2.80 2.90
N PHE A 103 -22.68 -2.15 2.13
CA PHE A 103 -23.26 -2.69 0.90
C PHE A 103 -22.88 -1.88 -0.35
N ASP A 104 -22.66 -2.57 -1.46
CA ASP A 104 -22.70 -2.04 -2.83
C ASP A 104 -23.92 -2.64 -3.54
N PHE A 105 -25.04 -1.91 -3.51
CA PHE A 105 -26.28 -2.37 -4.14
C PHE A 105 -26.29 -2.24 -5.66
N ASN A 106 -25.30 -1.56 -6.23
CA ASN A 106 -25.28 -1.31 -7.66
C ASN A 106 -24.64 -2.47 -8.42
N ASN A 107 -23.62 -3.10 -7.82
CA ASN A 107 -22.87 -4.17 -8.43
C ASN A 107 -22.35 -5.14 -7.38
N SER A 108 -22.09 -6.39 -7.79
CA SER A 108 -21.27 -7.29 -6.99
C SER A 108 -19.84 -6.74 -6.81
N LEU A 109 -19.16 -7.21 -5.77
CA LEU A 109 -17.82 -6.76 -5.43
C LEU A 109 -16.80 -7.03 -6.55
N GLY A 110 -16.93 -8.16 -7.27
CA GLY A 110 -16.05 -8.51 -8.38
C GLY A 110 -14.69 -9.05 -7.95
N ASP A 111 -13.81 -9.28 -8.94
CA ASP A 111 -12.55 -10.02 -8.75
C ASP A 111 -11.54 -9.29 -7.86
N ALA A 112 -11.46 -7.95 -7.95
CA ALA A 112 -10.46 -7.18 -7.21
C ALA A 112 -10.69 -7.26 -5.69
N TRP A 113 -11.93 -7.05 -5.24
CA TRP A 113 -12.31 -7.20 -3.84
C TRP A 113 -12.29 -8.66 -3.37
N ALA A 114 -12.71 -9.61 -4.22
CA ALA A 114 -12.65 -11.02 -3.89
C ALA A 114 -11.21 -11.47 -3.60
N ASN A 115 -10.26 -11.07 -4.45
CA ASN A 115 -8.85 -11.37 -4.26
C ASN A 115 -8.26 -10.70 -3.02
N TYR A 116 -8.62 -9.43 -2.76
CA TYR A 116 -8.21 -8.73 -1.54
C TYR A 116 -8.68 -9.46 -0.27
N TYR A 117 -9.96 -9.80 -0.18
CA TYR A 117 -10.50 -10.49 1.01
C TYR A 117 -9.96 -11.90 1.15
N TYR A 118 -9.74 -12.61 0.05
CA TYR A 118 -9.09 -13.92 0.05
C TYR A 118 -7.71 -13.84 0.71
N LEU A 119 -6.85 -12.93 0.24
CA LEU A 119 -5.50 -12.76 0.79
C LEU A 119 -5.53 -12.27 2.24
N LEU A 120 -6.46 -11.37 2.58
CA LEU A 120 -6.63 -10.88 3.96
C LEU A 120 -7.00 -12.02 4.93
N VAL A 121 -7.92 -12.90 4.52
CA VAL A 121 -8.35 -14.05 5.30
C VAL A 121 -7.25 -15.13 5.36
N GLN A 122 -6.54 -15.35 4.25
CA GLN A 122 -5.42 -16.27 4.17
C GLN A 122 -4.27 -15.86 5.10
N GLU A 123 -3.94 -14.56 5.19
CA GLU A 123 -2.90 -14.04 6.09
C GLU A 123 -3.26 -14.21 7.58
N LYS A 124 -4.55 -14.32 7.92
CA LYS A 124 -5.02 -14.73 9.26
C LYS A 124 -4.84 -16.24 9.51
N GLY A 125 -4.25 -16.98 8.57
CA GLY A 125 -4.02 -18.42 8.65
C GLY A 125 -5.31 -19.23 8.52
N ILE A 126 -6.31 -18.70 7.81
CA ILE A 126 -7.55 -19.41 7.51
C ILE A 126 -7.35 -20.16 6.20
N THR A 127 -7.76 -21.42 6.17
CA THR A 127 -7.53 -22.30 5.01
C THR A 127 -8.83 -22.84 4.44
N HIS A 128 -9.89 -22.97 5.25
CA HIS A 128 -11.16 -23.55 4.84
C HIS A 128 -12.36 -22.75 5.33
N ILE A 129 -13.47 -22.93 4.61
CA ILE A 129 -14.78 -22.36 4.94
C ILE A 129 -15.84 -23.45 5.03
N LYS A 130 -16.87 -23.21 5.84
CA LYS A 130 -18.10 -24.01 5.87
C LYS A 130 -19.30 -23.08 5.87
N ILE A 131 -20.26 -23.35 4.99
CA ILE A 131 -21.55 -22.64 5.00
C ILE A 131 -22.37 -23.19 6.16
N LYS A 132 -22.86 -22.30 7.02
CA LYS A 132 -23.62 -22.66 8.22
C LYS A 132 -25.10 -22.44 8.07
N ASN A 133 -25.49 -21.30 7.52
CA ASN A 133 -26.89 -20.93 7.37
C ASN A 133 -27.06 -20.01 6.17
N VAL A 134 -28.22 -20.08 5.53
CA VAL A 134 -28.60 -19.23 4.41
C VAL A 134 -30.01 -18.74 4.68
N LYS A 135 -30.21 -17.44 4.63
CA LYS A 135 -31.52 -16.82 4.77
C LYS A 135 -31.79 -15.90 3.60
N GLU A 136 -32.97 -16.04 3.02
CA GLU A 136 -33.45 -15.15 1.97
C GLU A 136 -34.06 -13.89 2.59
N TYR A 137 -33.77 -12.75 1.98
CA TYR A 137 -34.36 -11.46 2.35
C TYR A 137 -34.67 -10.65 1.09
N ASP A 138 -35.72 -9.85 1.22
CA ASP A 138 -36.09 -8.81 0.25
C ASP A 138 -35.51 -7.46 0.69
N VAL A 139 -34.18 -7.33 0.71
CA VAL A 139 -33.51 -6.07 1.11
C VAL A 139 -33.63 -5.02 0.00
N VAL A 140 -33.64 -5.44 -1.27
CA VAL A 140 -33.73 -4.57 -2.44
C VAL A 140 -34.93 -5.01 -3.28
N SER A 141 -35.86 -4.10 -3.56
CA SER A 141 -37.14 -4.37 -4.24
C SER A 141 -37.02 -4.94 -5.67
N LYS A 142 -35.81 -5.12 -6.21
CA LYS A 142 -35.55 -5.61 -7.56
C LYS A 142 -34.93 -7.01 -7.60
N PHE A 143 -34.28 -7.49 -6.53
CA PHE A 143 -33.56 -8.77 -6.54
C PHE A 143 -33.65 -9.49 -5.18
N LYS A 144 -33.81 -10.82 -5.24
CA LYS A 144 -33.73 -11.69 -4.07
C LYS A 144 -32.30 -11.71 -3.54
N THR A 145 -32.13 -11.31 -2.29
CA THR A 145 -30.82 -11.26 -1.64
C THR A 145 -30.71 -12.38 -0.61
N TYR A 146 -29.56 -13.03 -0.52
CA TYR A 146 -29.35 -14.12 0.43
C TYR A 146 -28.23 -13.74 1.38
N MET A 147 -28.53 -13.75 2.68
CA MET A 147 -27.52 -13.68 3.72
C MET A 147 -26.96 -15.09 3.94
N VAL A 148 -25.67 -15.26 3.68
CA VAL A 148 -24.93 -16.51 3.86
C VAL A 148 -24.01 -16.35 5.06
N GLU A 149 -24.21 -17.19 6.07
CA GLU A 149 -23.34 -17.27 7.24
C GLU A 149 -22.21 -18.29 6.98
N ILE A 150 -20.97 -17.82 6.93
CA ILE A 150 -19.77 -18.59 6.61
C ILE A 150 -18.90 -18.70 7.85
N SER A 151 -18.64 -19.93 8.30
CA SER A 151 -17.67 -20.20 9.35
C SER A 151 -16.27 -20.40 8.73
N LEU A 152 -15.28 -19.72 9.30
CA LEU A 152 -13.88 -19.73 8.85
C LEU A 152 -13.04 -20.67 9.73
N TYR A 153 -12.23 -21.52 9.10
CA TYR A 153 -11.47 -22.56 9.77
C TYR A 153 -10.00 -22.56 9.39
N ARG A 154 -9.17 -22.99 10.34
CA ARG A 154 -7.78 -23.35 10.13
C ARG A 154 -7.64 -24.86 10.19
N LEU A 155 -7.00 -25.43 9.17
CA LEU A 155 -6.58 -26.84 9.18
C LEU A 155 -5.46 -27.02 10.20
N ASN A 156 -5.57 -28.03 11.07
CA ASN A 156 -4.56 -28.34 12.08
C ASN A 156 -3.35 -29.09 11.49
N ASP A 157 -3.54 -29.77 10.36
CA ASP A 157 -2.47 -30.45 9.64
C ASP A 157 -1.50 -29.44 8.99
N LYS A 158 -0.20 -29.74 9.06
CA LYS A 158 0.87 -28.91 8.50
C LYS A 158 1.16 -29.22 7.01
N ASN A 159 0.54 -30.25 6.45
CA ASN A 159 0.72 -30.61 5.05
C ASN A 159 0.05 -29.57 4.12
N GLU A 160 0.85 -28.90 3.27
CA GLU A 160 0.37 -27.84 2.38
C GLU A 160 -0.68 -28.33 1.37
N ASP A 161 -0.57 -29.56 0.90
CA ASP A 161 -1.53 -30.17 -0.04
C ASP A 161 -2.95 -30.25 0.53
N GLY A 162 -3.07 -30.33 1.86
CA GLY A 162 -4.37 -30.36 2.53
C GLY A 162 -5.16 -29.07 2.39
N ASN A 163 -4.49 -27.93 2.13
CA ASN A 163 -5.18 -26.64 2.03
C ASN A 163 -6.06 -26.49 0.78
N TYR A 164 -5.94 -27.42 -0.17
CA TYR A 164 -6.65 -27.40 -1.44
C TYR A 164 -7.71 -28.51 -1.56
N GLN A 165 -7.86 -29.34 -0.53
CA GLN A 165 -8.77 -30.47 -0.54
C GLN A 165 -10.10 -30.12 0.11
N VAL A 166 -11.17 -30.74 -0.39
CA VAL A 166 -12.50 -30.65 0.21
C VAL A 166 -12.66 -31.79 1.22
N TYR A 167 -12.98 -31.46 2.46
CA TYR A 167 -13.12 -32.45 3.53
C TYR A 167 -14.56 -32.64 3.95
N LYS A 168 -14.97 -33.89 4.19
CA LYS A 168 -16.28 -34.23 4.72
C LYS A 168 -16.24 -34.32 6.24
N GLY A 169 -17.03 -33.51 6.94
CA GLY A 169 -17.56 -33.77 8.30
C GLY A 169 -16.62 -33.95 9.49
N ASP A 170 -15.31 -34.14 9.32
CA ASP A 170 -14.39 -34.40 10.43
C ASP A 170 -13.95 -33.09 11.13
N SER A 171 -14.76 -32.65 12.08
CA SER A 171 -14.55 -31.42 12.85
C SER A 171 -13.25 -31.38 13.64
N ASN A 172 -12.62 -32.53 13.91
CA ASN A 172 -11.40 -32.58 14.73
C ASN A 172 -10.16 -32.06 13.98
N ARG A 173 -10.20 -32.07 12.65
CA ARG A 173 -9.09 -31.57 11.81
C ARG A 173 -9.06 -30.05 11.69
N PHE A 174 -10.16 -29.39 12.05
CA PHE A 174 -10.36 -27.98 11.82
C PHE A 174 -10.58 -27.21 13.11
N LYS A 175 -9.77 -26.18 13.34
CA LYS A 175 -10.02 -25.20 14.39
C LYS A 175 -10.88 -24.07 13.82
N LYS A 176 -12.09 -23.90 14.37
CA LYS A 176 -12.93 -22.73 14.05
C LYS A 176 -12.25 -21.45 14.53
N ILE A 177 -12.12 -20.47 13.65
CA ILE A 177 -11.49 -19.18 13.95
C ILE A 177 -12.56 -18.10 14.10
N ASP A 178 -13.47 -17.99 13.14
CA ASP A 178 -14.43 -16.89 13.09
C ASP A 178 -15.70 -17.28 12.31
N THR A 179 -16.69 -16.39 12.27
CA THR A 179 -17.87 -16.51 11.43
C THR A 179 -18.21 -15.15 10.84
N VAL A 180 -18.32 -15.10 9.52
CA VAL A 180 -18.67 -13.90 8.76
C VAL A 180 -20.01 -14.09 8.07
N LYS A 181 -20.75 -13.00 7.90
CA LYS A 181 -21.99 -12.98 7.13
C LYS A 181 -21.75 -12.17 5.88
N ILE A 182 -22.18 -12.72 4.74
CA ILE A 182 -22.11 -12.04 3.47
C ILE A 182 -23.47 -12.05 2.79
N TRP A 183 -23.70 -11.06 1.96
CA TRP A 183 -24.91 -10.91 1.20
C TRP A 183 -24.62 -11.14 -0.27
N ILE A 184 -25.30 -12.09 -0.87
CA ILE A 184 -25.09 -12.48 -2.27
C ILE A 184 -26.41 -12.40 -3.02
N GLU A 185 -26.36 -11.82 -4.21
CA GLU A 185 -27.45 -11.91 -5.18
C GLU A 185 -27.44 -13.30 -5.84
N ASN A 186 -28.61 -13.94 -5.94
CA ASN A 186 -28.78 -15.23 -6.62
C ASN A 186 -27.91 -16.38 -6.08
N TYR A 187 -27.74 -16.45 -4.75
CA TYR A 187 -26.99 -17.51 -4.09
C TYR A 187 -27.36 -18.95 -4.51
N PRO A 188 -28.64 -19.33 -4.72
CA PRO A 188 -28.99 -20.70 -5.12
C PRO A 188 -28.24 -21.19 -6.36
N MET A 189 -28.09 -20.33 -7.38
CA MET A 189 -27.36 -20.68 -8.61
C MET A 189 -25.87 -20.90 -8.36
N ILE A 190 -25.29 -20.15 -7.41
CA ILE A 190 -23.88 -20.30 -7.00
C ILE A 190 -23.74 -21.57 -6.16
N TYR A 191 -24.69 -21.84 -5.27
CA TYR A 191 -24.73 -23.05 -4.45
C TYR A 191 -24.75 -24.30 -5.32
N ASP A 192 -25.70 -24.41 -6.25
CA ASP A 192 -25.83 -25.58 -7.12
C ASP A 192 -24.59 -25.79 -8.00
N LYS A 193 -23.93 -24.70 -8.40
CA LYS A 193 -22.75 -24.76 -9.27
C LYS A 193 -21.47 -25.16 -8.54
N PHE A 194 -21.30 -24.73 -7.29
CA PHE A 194 -20.02 -24.85 -6.59
C PHE A 194 -20.09 -25.72 -5.34
N PHE A 195 -21.22 -25.77 -4.64
CA PHE A 195 -21.33 -26.38 -3.32
C PHE A 195 -22.21 -27.63 -3.34
N ASN A 196 -21.58 -28.78 -3.09
CA ASN A 196 -22.27 -30.08 -3.17
C ASN A 196 -23.06 -30.47 -1.91
N ASN A 197 -22.72 -29.97 -0.70
CA ASN A 197 -23.39 -30.38 0.55
C ASN A 197 -23.00 -29.49 1.75
N GLU A 198 -23.92 -29.30 2.69
CA GLU A 198 -23.73 -28.43 3.87
C GLU A 198 -22.67 -28.96 4.88
N ASN A 199 -22.31 -30.25 4.80
CA ASN A 199 -21.40 -30.90 5.76
C ASN A 199 -19.92 -30.91 5.35
N TYR A 200 -19.55 -30.15 4.32
CA TYR A 200 -18.18 -30.10 3.82
C TYR A 200 -17.42 -28.85 4.28
N PHE A 201 -16.12 -29.02 4.44
CA PHE A 201 -15.14 -27.95 4.58
C PHE A 201 -14.51 -27.73 3.20
N TYR A 202 -14.67 -26.51 2.70
CA TYR A 202 -14.23 -26.12 1.38
C TYR A 202 -12.95 -25.28 1.47
N PRO A 203 -11.95 -25.52 0.60
CA PRO A 203 -10.72 -24.74 0.59
C PRO A 203 -10.98 -23.28 0.18
N LEU A 204 -10.14 -22.37 0.68
CA LEU A 204 -10.35 -20.93 0.51
C LEU A 204 -10.19 -20.46 -0.95
N ASN A 205 -9.21 -21.00 -1.68
CA ASN A 205 -8.67 -20.50 -2.96
C ASN A 205 -9.64 -20.52 -4.16
N PHE A 206 -10.85 -21.05 -4.00
CA PHE A 206 -11.86 -21.10 -5.05
C PHE A 206 -13.24 -20.72 -4.51
N TYR A 207 -13.63 -21.38 -3.43
CA TYR A 207 -14.99 -21.25 -2.89
C TYR A 207 -15.20 -19.87 -2.26
N PHE A 208 -14.26 -19.41 -1.44
CA PHE A 208 -14.37 -18.09 -0.81
C PHE A 208 -14.24 -16.97 -1.83
N ILE A 209 -13.33 -17.10 -2.80
CA ILE A 209 -13.16 -16.12 -3.89
C ILE A 209 -14.47 -15.97 -4.67
N ASN A 210 -15.11 -17.07 -5.08
CA ASN A 210 -16.36 -17.02 -5.83
C ASN A 210 -17.52 -16.44 -5.02
N LEU A 211 -17.60 -16.75 -3.72
CA LEU A 211 -18.60 -16.14 -2.84
C LEU A 211 -18.38 -14.62 -2.73
N MET A 212 -17.15 -14.19 -2.47
CA MET A 212 -16.83 -12.76 -2.35
C MET A 212 -17.01 -12.01 -3.66
N LYS A 213 -16.65 -12.61 -4.80
CA LYS A 213 -16.83 -12.02 -6.14
C LYS A 213 -18.29 -11.65 -6.42
N ASN A 214 -19.22 -12.49 -5.98
CA ASN A 214 -20.66 -12.31 -6.18
C ASN A 214 -21.35 -11.66 -4.96
N SER A 215 -20.61 -11.34 -3.90
CA SER A 215 -21.13 -10.63 -2.76
C SER A 215 -21.50 -9.20 -3.16
N ILE A 216 -22.51 -8.63 -2.50
CA ILE A 216 -22.85 -7.21 -2.53
C ILE A 216 -22.52 -6.53 -1.19
N SER A 217 -22.08 -7.29 -0.18
CA SER A 217 -21.62 -6.73 1.10
C SER A 217 -20.12 -6.88 1.27
N PHE A 218 -19.46 -5.82 1.73
CA PHE A 218 -18.08 -5.83 2.20
C PHE A 218 -18.00 -6.47 3.59
N LEU A 219 -16.86 -7.08 3.92
CA LEU A 219 -16.65 -7.74 5.22
C LEU A 219 -16.30 -6.75 6.34
N ASP A 220 -15.81 -5.58 5.98
CA ASP A 220 -15.32 -4.57 6.91
C ASP A 220 -15.39 -3.15 6.28
N ASP A 221 -14.77 -2.19 6.96
CA ASP A 221 -14.71 -0.78 6.54
C ASP A 221 -13.63 -0.48 5.47
N SER A 222 -12.98 -1.50 4.89
CA SER A 222 -11.99 -1.36 3.82
C SER A 222 -12.36 -0.38 2.71
N PRO A 223 -13.55 -0.42 2.08
CA PRO A 223 -13.88 0.52 1.00
C PRO A 223 -13.89 1.98 1.47
N ILE A 224 -14.34 2.25 2.71
CA ILE A 224 -14.41 3.59 3.29
C ILE A 224 -12.99 4.08 3.60
N VAL A 225 -12.18 3.21 4.21
CA VAL A 225 -10.78 3.48 4.51
C VAL A 225 -9.98 3.73 3.23
N LEU A 226 -10.20 2.92 2.19
CA LEU A 226 -9.57 3.08 0.88
C LEU A 226 -9.91 4.44 0.26
N LYS A 227 -11.20 4.82 0.26
CA LYS A 227 -11.65 6.12 -0.23
C LYS A 227 -11.02 7.28 0.53
N LYS A 228 -11.00 7.20 1.86
CA LYS A 228 -10.36 8.20 2.70
C LYS A 228 -8.89 8.36 2.33
N ILE A 229 -8.17 7.25 2.21
CA ILE A 229 -6.73 7.25 1.94
C ILE A 229 -6.41 7.78 0.56
N VAL A 230 -7.17 7.41 -0.48
CA VAL A 230 -6.90 7.93 -1.82
C VAL A 230 -7.12 9.45 -1.89
N ASN A 231 -8.08 9.97 -1.11
CA ASN A 231 -8.38 11.40 -1.03
C ASN A 231 -7.51 12.18 -0.05
N ASP A 232 -6.90 11.51 0.93
CA ASP A 232 -6.06 12.13 1.95
C ASP A 232 -4.74 12.63 1.34
N LYS A 233 -4.32 13.81 1.79
CA LYS A 233 -3.01 14.39 1.48
C LYS A 233 -1.98 13.83 2.48
N PHE A 234 -1.12 12.90 2.03
CA PHE A 234 -0.13 12.28 2.92
C PHE A 234 1.10 13.14 3.15
N LYS A 235 1.69 12.99 4.35
CA LYS A 235 3.04 13.49 4.62
C LYS A 235 4.07 12.63 3.87
N HIS A 236 4.95 13.30 3.13
CA HIS A 236 6.05 12.66 2.43
C HIS A 236 7.24 12.42 3.38
N SER A 237 7.93 11.31 3.17
CA SER A 237 9.10 10.90 3.96
C SER A 237 10.31 11.80 3.69
N LEU A 238 11.08 12.14 4.73
CA LEU A 238 12.34 12.88 4.61
C LEU A 238 13.35 12.14 3.72
N TRP A 239 13.37 10.81 3.82
CA TRP A 239 14.30 9.97 3.06
C TRP A 239 14.17 10.13 1.55
N ASN A 240 12.94 10.32 1.05
CA ASN A 240 12.70 10.53 -0.38
C ASN A 240 13.37 11.82 -0.88
N PHE A 241 13.41 12.86 -0.04
CA PHE A 241 13.99 14.15 -0.43
C PHE A 241 15.50 14.25 -0.17
N LEU A 242 16.03 13.51 0.80
CA LEU A 242 17.47 13.30 0.92
C LEU A 242 18.01 12.55 -0.29
N TYR A 243 17.28 11.53 -0.74
CA TYR A 243 17.57 10.83 -1.98
C TYR A 243 17.46 11.78 -3.19
N PHE A 244 16.37 12.54 -3.31
CA PHE A 244 16.19 13.50 -4.41
C PHE A 244 17.32 14.53 -4.48
N SER A 245 17.73 15.08 -3.34
CA SER A 245 18.86 16.00 -3.23
C SER A 245 20.16 15.31 -3.64
N THR A 246 20.40 14.08 -3.19
CA THR A 246 21.56 13.28 -3.61
C THR A 246 21.61 13.09 -5.13
N VAL A 247 20.50 12.66 -5.74
CA VAL A 247 20.41 12.41 -7.19
C VAL A 247 20.56 13.70 -8.00
N THR A 248 20.10 14.83 -7.45
CA THR A 248 20.21 16.16 -8.05
C THR A 248 21.64 16.67 -8.00
N ILE A 249 22.28 16.66 -6.83
CA ILE A 249 23.66 17.17 -6.66
C ILE A 249 24.69 16.32 -7.42
N THR A 250 24.44 15.01 -7.58
CA THR A 250 25.26 14.12 -8.41
C THR A 250 24.92 14.19 -9.91
N THR A 251 23.99 15.07 -10.29
CA THR A 251 23.51 15.25 -11.67
C THR A 251 23.00 13.96 -12.33
N LEU A 252 22.51 13.00 -11.55
CA LEU A 252 22.01 11.72 -12.05
C LEU A 252 20.59 11.88 -12.63
N GLY A 253 19.72 12.58 -11.90
CA GLY A 253 18.38 12.95 -12.36
C GLY A 253 17.51 11.78 -12.83
N TYR A 254 17.32 10.73 -12.01
CA TYR A 254 16.55 9.54 -12.38
C TYR A 254 15.10 9.80 -12.83
N GLY A 255 14.51 10.93 -12.43
CA GLY A 255 13.17 11.34 -12.86
C GLY A 255 12.02 10.69 -12.09
N ASP A 256 12.28 10.11 -10.93
CA ASP A 256 11.28 9.57 -10.01
C ASP A 256 10.61 10.64 -9.14
N ILE A 257 11.32 11.75 -8.91
CA ILE A 257 10.80 12.99 -8.31
C ILE A 257 11.20 14.16 -9.21
N LEU A 258 10.25 14.98 -9.65
CA LEU A 258 10.51 16.15 -10.49
C LEU A 258 9.95 17.45 -9.88
N PRO A 259 10.61 18.59 -10.10
CA PRO A 259 10.11 19.88 -9.64
C PRO A 259 8.95 20.38 -10.51
N ASN A 260 7.76 20.51 -9.92
CA ASN A 260 6.57 21.00 -10.62
C ASN A 260 6.48 22.54 -10.58
N SER A 261 6.77 23.15 -9.43
CA SER A 261 6.65 24.60 -9.22
C SER A 261 7.92 25.37 -9.59
N THR A 262 7.76 26.65 -9.98
CA THR A 262 8.89 27.55 -10.28
C THR A 262 9.86 27.68 -9.12
N LEU A 263 9.36 27.77 -7.88
CA LEU A 263 10.19 27.88 -6.68
C LEU A 263 11.12 26.68 -6.53
N VAL A 264 10.59 25.46 -6.64
CA VAL A 264 11.40 24.24 -6.51
C VAL A 264 12.37 24.12 -7.68
N ARG A 265 11.97 24.50 -8.90
CA ARG A 265 12.89 24.52 -10.07
C ARG A 265 14.09 25.41 -9.83
N VAL A 266 13.90 26.61 -9.27
CA VAL A 266 15.01 27.52 -8.93
C VAL A 266 15.93 26.90 -7.88
N LEU A 267 15.39 26.26 -6.84
CA LEU A 267 16.20 25.58 -5.82
C LEU A 267 17.05 24.45 -6.42
N VAL A 268 16.45 23.62 -7.29
CA VAL A 268 17.14 22.54 -8.00
C VAL A 268 18.26 23.10 -8.88
N MET A 269 18.03 24.21 -9.59
CA MET A 269 19.07 24.89 -10.37
C MET A 269 20.23 25.35 -9.49
N VAL A 270 19.94 25.99 -8.36
CA VAL A 270 20.96 26.45 -7.40
C VAL A 270 21.77 25.28 -6.84
N GLU A 271 21.09 24.21 -6.40
CA GLU A 271 21.74 23.00 -5.88
C GLU A 271 22.66 22.35 -6.92
N THR A 272 22.19 22.24 -8.16
CA THR A 272 22.95 21.63 -9.25
C THR A 272 24.24 22.40 -9.53
N ILE A 273 24.15 23.75 -9.60
CA ILE A 273 25.33 24.61 -9.79
C ILE A 273 26.30 24.47 -8.62
N PHE A 274 25.79 24.44 -7.38
CA PHE A 274 26.60 24.24 -6.18
C PHE A 274 27.30 22.87 -6.18
N GLY A 275 26.59 21.81 -6.57
CA GLY A 275 27.10 20.45 -6.66
C GLY A 275 28.26 20.34 -7.63
N VAL A 276 28.08 20.83 -8.86
CA VAL A 276 29.15 20.84 -9.89
C VAL A 276 30.37 21.61 -9.40
N PHE A 277 30.17 22.76 -8.73
CA PHE A 277 31.27 23.54 -8.17
C PHE A 277 32.03 22.79 -7.06
N ILE A 278 31.31 22.15 -6.13
CA ILE A 278 31.92 21.38 -5.04
C ILE A 278 32.70 20.17 -5.59
N ILE A 279 32.12 19.41 -6.52
CA ILE A 279 32.79 18.24 -7.13
C ILE A 279 34.02 18.69 -7.92
N GLY A 280 33.92 19.77 -8.70
CA GLY A 280 35.04 20.31 -9.46
C GLY A 280 36.19 20.81 -8.58
N THR A 281 35.87 21.49 -7.48
CA THR A 281 36.87 21.95 -6.50
C THR A 281 37.49 20.78 -5.73
N PHE A 282 36.70 19.76 -5.37
CA PHE A 282 37.20 18.53 -4.76
C PHE A 282 38.21 17.83 -5.67
N GLY A 283 37.85 17.62 -6.94
CA GLY A 283 38.75 17.03 -7.95
C GLY A 283 40.03 17.84 -8.11
N SER A 284 39.91 19.16 -8.22
CA SER A 284 41.07 20.06 -8.33
C SER A 284 42.00 19.97 -7.11
N CYS A 285 41.45 19.90 -5.89
CA CYS A 285 42.24 19.73 -4.67
C CYS A 285 42.88 18.33 -4.58
N LEU A 286 42.20 17.29 -5.07
CA LEU A 286 42.70 15.92 -5.07
C LEU A 286 43.95 15.79 -5.95
N PHE A 287 43.93 16.40 -7.14
CA PHE A 287 45.08 16.40 -8.07
C PHE A 287 46.07 17.53 -7.82
N TRP A 288 45.80 18.45 -6.87
CA TRP A 288 46.78 19.43 -6.43
C TRP A 288 48.01 18.71 -5.87
N ASN A 289 49.08 18.72 -6.64
CA ASN A 289 50.35 18.15 -6.25
C ASN A 289 51.16 19.23 -5.52
N SER A 290 51.31 19.08 -4.20
CA SER A 290 52.28 19.85 -3.43
C SER A 290 53.68 19.28 -3.68
N LYS A 291 54.15 19.33 -4.93
CA LYS A 291 55.58 19.19 -5.23
C LYS A 291 56.21 20.58 -5.22
N LYS A 292 56.75 20.94 -4.06
CA LYS A 292 58.06 21.60 -4.00
C LYS A 292 59.00 20.61 -3.34
#